data_AF-A0A9E0G9V1-F1
#
_entry.id   AF-A0A9E0G9V1-F1
#
_cell.length_a   1.000
_cell.length_b   1.000
_cell.length_c   1.000
_cell.angle_alpha   90.00
_cell.angle_beta   90.00
_cell.angle_gamma   90.00
#
_symmetry.space_group_name_H-M   'P 1'
#
loop_
_entity.id
_entity.type
_entity.pdbx_description
1 polymer ?
#
loop_
_entity_poly.entity_id
_entity_poly.type
_entity_poly.pdbx_seq_one_letter_code
_entity_poly.pdbx_strand_id
1 'polypeptide(L)'
;LSARMDFEFDPLPEGFGPRIEELVNAALAADHPIEVSFLPRDAAVQDEDLIRTKVSLIPTSVSEIRVVDIVGLDKQADGGTHVRSTAEVGRLRVTKLENKGKGNKRVRVEIIDA
;
A
#
# COMPACT_ATOMS: atom_id res chain seq x y z
N LEU A 1 7.38 -7.33 13.13
CA LEU A 1 7.37 -7.69 11.69
C LEU A 1 8.10 -6.61 10.89
N SER A 2 8.83 -6.90 9.80
CA SER A 2 9.55 -5.89 9.01
C SER A 2 9.20 -5.92 7.52
N ALA A 3 9.21 -4.75 6.88
CA ALA A 3 8.87 -4.59 5.46
C ALA A 3 9.64 -3.43 4.81
N ARG A 4 9.51 -3.28 3.50
CA ARG A 4 10.10 -2.18 2.73
C ARG A 4 9.19 -1.75 1.58
N MET A 5 9.24 -0.46 1.23
CA MET A 5 8.61 0.11 0.04
C MET A 5 9.59 1.01 -0.69
N ASP A 6 9.52 1.01 -2.02
CA ASP A 6 10.32 1.85 -2.90
C ASP A 6 9.44 2.94 -3.52
N PHE A 7 9.98 4.15 -3.60
CA PHE A 7 9.30 5.32 -4.12
C PHE A 7 10.21 6.06 -5.10
N GLU A 8 9.61 6.69 -6.10
CA GLU A 8 10.32 7.53 -7.07
C GLU A 8 10.14 9.01 -6.71
N PHE A 9 11.13 9.57 -6.00
CA PHE A 9 11.22 10.99 -5.64
C PHE A 9 12.60 11.58 -5.98
N ASP A 10 12.59 12.73 -6.65
CA ASP A 10 13.78 13.54 -6.92
C ASP A 10 13.42 15.05 -6.89
N PRO A 11 13.80 15.82 -5.85
CA PRO A 11 14.49 15.42 -4.62
C PRO A 11 13.57 14.69 -3.61
N LEU A 12 14.17 14.05 -2.58
CA LEU A 12 13.39 13.52 -1.45
C LEU A 12 12.84 14.70 -0.62
N PRO A 13 11.53 14.74 -0.30
CA PRO A 13 10.98 15.80 0.54
C PRO A 13 11.63 15.85 1.92
N GLU A 14 11.80 17.06 2.46
CA GLU A 14 12.23 17.24 3.85
C GLU A 14 11.22 16.60 4.81
N GLY A 15 11.70 15.95 5.86
CA GLY A 15 10.85 15.31 6.86
C GLY A 15 10.06 14.09 6.37
N PHE A 16 10.37 13.55 5.17
CA PHE A 16 9.61 12.46 4.55
C PHE A 16 9.40 11.24 5.46
N GLY A 17 10.45 10.75 6.13
CA GLY A 17 10.37 9.60 7.03
C GLY A 17 9.41 9.84 8.21
N PRO A 18 9.67 10.84 9.06
CA PRO A 18 8.78 11.19 10.16
C PRO A 18 7.34 11.47 9.73
N ARG A 19 7.15 12.14 8.57
CA ARG A 19 5.81 12.44 8.06
C ARG A 19 5.05 11.19 7.62
N ILE A 20 5.72 10.22 6.99
CA ILE A 20 5.12 8.92 6.69
C ILE A 20 4.72 8.21 7.98
N GLU A 21 5.63 8.16 8.96
CA GLU A 21 5.34 7.49 10.22
C GLU A 21 4.10 8.09 10.91
N GLU A 22 4.02 9.41 11.00
CA GLU A 22 2.88 10.12 11.59
C GLU A 22 1.57 9.81 10.85
N LEU A 23 1.54 10.01 9.53
CA LEU A 23 0.33 9.85 8.73
C LEU A 23 -0.16 8.41 8.69
N VAL A 24 0.75 7.45 8.55
CA VAL A 24 0.38 6.03 8.52
C VAL A 24 -0.17 5.61 9.89
N ASN A 25 0.51 5.95 11.00
CA ASN A 25 -0.03 5.60 12.32
C ASN A 25 -1.39 6.24 12.60
N ALA A 26 -1.64 7.47 12.10
CA ALA A 26 -2.96 8.08 12.20
C ALA A 26 -4.03 7.27 11.42
N ALA A 27 -3.71 6.81 10.21
CA ALA A 27 -4.60 5.96 9.41
C ALA A 27 -4.82 4.56 10.03
N LEU A 28 -3.79 3.99 10.67
CA LEU A 28 -3.94 2.74 11.42
C LEU A 28 -4.86 2.92 12.63
N ALA A 29 -4.72 4.00 13.37
CA ALA A 29 -5.56 4.33 14.53
C ALA A 29 -7.01 4.69 14.16
N ALA A 30 -7.26 5.13 12.92
CA ALA A 30 -8.59 5.47 12.43
C ALA A 30 -9.49 4.25 12.18
N ASP A 31 -8.95 3.02 12.24
CA ASP A 31 -9.70 1.77 12.17
C ASP A 31 -10.58 1.64 10.91
N HIS A 32 -10.01 1.96 9.75
CA HIS A 32 -10.71 1.81 8.48
C HIS A 32 -11.00 0.32 8.22
N PRO A 33 -12.24 -0.05 7.87
CA PRO A 33 -12.55 -1.43 7.50
C PRO A 33 -11.87 -1.79 6.18
N ILE A 34 -11.45 -3.06 6.07
CA ILE A 34 -10.91 -3.62 4.85
C ILE A 34 -12.00 -4.47 4.18
N GLU A 35 -12.44 -4.04 3.01
CA GLU A 35 -13.42 -4.76 2.21
C GLU A 35 -12.76 -5.47 1.03
N VAL A 36 -13.28 -6.64 0.69
CA VAL A 36 -12.80 -7.44 -0.44
C VAL A 36 -13.95 -7.62 -1.42
N SER A 37 -13.69 -7.27 -2.66
CA SER A 37 -14.61 -7.49 -3.77
C SER A 37 -13.88 -8.11 -4.97
N PHE A 38 -14.65 -8.57 -5.94
CA PHE A 38 -14.13 -9.14 -7.18
C PHE A 38 -14.77 -8.39 -8.35
N LEU A 39 -13.93 -7.93 -9.27
CA LEU A 39 -14.38 -7.25 -10.48
C LEU A 39 -13.99 -8.06 -11.70
N PRO A 40 -14.85 -8.12 -12.73
CA PRO A 40 -14.43 -8.60 -14.05
C PRO A 40 -13.17 -7.86 -14.52
N ARG A 41 -12.24 -8.58 -15.16
CA ARG A 41 -10.96 -8.02 -15.61
C ARG A 41 -11.12 -6.82 -16.53
N ASP A 42 -12.07 -6.88 -17.45
CA ASP A 42 -12.35 -5.79 -18.39
C ASP A 42 -12.77 -4.51 -17.65
N ALA A 43 -13.63 -4.62 -16.63
CA ALA A 43 -14.01 -3.51 -15.77
C ALA A 43 -12.84 -2.99 -14.93
N ALA A 44 -12.06 -3.90 -14.32
CA ALA A 44 -10.91 -3.54 -13.48
C ALA A 44 -9.79 -2.84 -14.28
N VAL A 45 -9.65 -3.11 -15.58
CA VAL A 45 -8.69 -2.45 -16.47
C VAL A 45 -9.12 -1.02 -16.85
N GLN A 46 -10.39 -0.68 -16.73
CA GLN A 46 -10.89 0.69 -17.00
C GLN A 46 -10.77 1.61 -15.78
N ASP A 47 -10.63 1.06 -14.58
CA ASP A 47 -10.55 1.83 -13.34
C ASP A 47 -9.10 2.25 -13.07
N GLU A 48 -8.75 3.49 -13.39
CA GLU A 48 -7.37 3.99 -13.24
C GLU A 48 -6.89 3.99 -11.78
N ASP A 49 -7.80 4.09 -10.80
CA ASP A 49 -7.46 4.11 -9.38
C ASP A 49 -7.06 2.73 -8.87
N LEU A 50 -7.60 1.64 -9.46
CA LEU A 50 -7.21 0.26 -9.15
C LEU A 50 -5.84 -0.14 -9.72
N ILE A 51 -5.33 0.61 -10.70
CA ILE A 51 -4.20 0.23 -11.56
C ILE A 51 -2.95 1.04 -11.22
N ARG A 52 -2.56 1.01 -9.94
CA ARG A 52 -1.18 1.38 -9.57
C ARG A 52 -0.21 0.23 -9.85
N THR A 53 -0.66 -1.00 -9.61
CA THR A 53 0.02 -2.20 -10.09
C THR A 53 -0.31 -2.33 -11.57
N LYS A 54 0.71 -2.34 -12.44
CA LYS A 54 0.51 -2.57 -13.87
C LYS A 54 -0.35 -3.83 -14.05
N VAL A 55 -1.63 -3.71 -14.41
CA VAL A 55 -2.52 -4.87 -14.63
C VAL A 55 -1.96 -5.80 -15.71
N SER A 56 -1.04 -5.31 -16.55
CA SER A 56 -0.23 -6.13 -17.45
C SER A 56 0.60 -7.22 -16.76
N LEU A 57 0.83 -7.15 -15.45
CA LEU A 57 1.50 -8.19 -14.66
C LEU A 57 0.54 -9.31 -14.22
N ILE A 58 -0.78 -9.08 -14.27
CA ILE A 58 -1.76 -10.09 -13.92
C ILE A 58 -1.97 -11.02 -15.12
N PRO A 59 -1.78 -12.34 -15.00
CA PRO A 59 -1.96 -13.28 -16.10
C PRO A 59 -3.32 -13.11 -16.80
N THR A 60 -3.35 -13.19 -18.12
CA THR A 60 -4.59 -13.03 -18.92
C THR A 60 -5.63 -14.12 -18.65
N SER A 61 -5.21 -15.25 -18.08
CA SER A 61 -6.09 -16.33 -17.63
C SER A 61 -6.94 -15.94 -16.41
N VAL A 62 -6.60 -14.88 -15.69
CA VAL A 62 -7.38 -14.38 -14.55
C VAL A 62 -8.53 -13.52 -15.07
N SER A 63 -9.75 -14.05 -14.99
CA SER A 63 -10.99 -13.40 -15.46
C SER A 63 -11.58 -12.43 -14.43
N GLU A 64 -11.32 -12.65 -13.15
CA GLU A 64 -11.79 -11.81 -12.04
C GLU A 64 -10.60 -11.28 -11.24
N ILE A 65 -10.60 -9.97 -11.01
CA ILE A 65 -9.58 -9.27 -10.25
C ILE A 65 -10.09 -9.08 -8.83
N ARG A 66 -9.32 -9.60 -7.87
CA ARG A 66 -9.57 -9.35 -6.46
C ARG A 66 -9.15 -7.92 -6.12
N VAL A 67 -10.09 -7.18 -5.54
CA VAL A 67 -9.90 -5.79 -5.12
C VAL A 67 -9.97 -5.72 -3.61
N VAL A 68 -8.98 -5.06 -3.01
CA VAL A 68 -8.93 -4.71 -1.59
C VAL A 68 -9.21 -3.22 -1.47
N ASP A 69 -10.24 -2.88 -0.70
CA ASP A 69 -10.66 -1.51 -0.42
C ASP A 69 -10.39 -1.20 1.05
N ILE A 70 -9.44 -0.31 1.31
CA ILE A 70 -9.29 0.33 2.62
C ILE A 70 -10.27 1.50 2.63
N VAL A 71 -11.45 1.28 3.20
CA VAL A 71 -12.62 2.15 2.96
C VAL A 71 -12.32 3.61 3.33
N GLY A 72 -12.46 4.49 2.34
CA GLY A 72 -12.22 5.92 2.47
C GLY A 72 -10.74 6.32 2.43
N LEU A 73 -9.82 5.39 2.11
CA LEU A 73 -8.38 5.65 2.04
C LEU A 73 -7.75 5.25 0.70
N ASP A 74 -7.87 3.99 0.28
CA ASP A 74 -7.17 3.48 -0.91
C ASP A 74 -7.81 2.16 -1.40
N LYS A 75 -7.79 1.94 -2.71
CA LYS A 75 -8.39 0.76 -3.36
C LYS A 75 -7.44 0.18 -4.39
N GLN A 76 -7.12 -1.12 -4.29
CA GLN A 76 -6.11 -1.75 -5.15
C GLN A 76 -6.45 -3.19 -5.54
N ALA A 77 -5.99 -3.59 -6.72
CA ALA A 77 -5.96 -4.99 -7.12
C ALA A 77 -4.85 -5.75 -6.36
N ASP A 78 -5.23 -6.67 -5.46
CA ASP A 78 -4.29 -7.40 -4.63
C ASP A 78 -4.74 -8.85 -4.35
N GLY A 79 -3.81 -9.80 -4.50
CA GLY A 79 -3.98 -11.22 -4.19
C GLY A 79 -3.49 -11.63 -2.80
N GLY A 80 -2.89 -10.71 -2.02
CA GLY A 80 -2.38 -10.96 -0.68
C GLY A 80 -3.46 -11.18 0.37
N THR A 81 -3.06 -11.73 1.53
CA THR A 81 -3.93 -11.80 2.71
C THR A 81 -3.92 -10.46 3.44
N HIS A 82 -5.08 -10.07 3.98
CA HIS A 82 -5.27 -8.80 4.65
C HIS A 82 -5.96 -9.00 6.00
N VAL A 83 -5.68 -8.08 6.91
CA VAL A 83 -6.42 -7.88 8.16
C VAL A 83 -7.85 -7.41 7.89
N ARG A 84 -8.70 -7.42 8.91
CA ARG A 84 -10.10 -6.99 8.77
C ARG A 84 -10.28 -5.47 8.87
N SER A 85 -9.39 -4.79 9.58
CA SER A 85 -9.36 -3.33 9.71
C SER A 85 -7.94 -2.82 9.93
N THR A 86 -7.70 -1.53 9.69
CA THR A 86 -6.35 -0.95 9.83
C THR A 86 -5.82 -0.98 11.26
N ALA A 87 -6.68 -1.03 12.29
CA ALA A 87 -6.25 -1.10 13.68
C ALA A 87 -5.59 -2.45 14.04
N GLU A 88 -5.92 -3.54 13.33
CA GLU A 88 -5.31 -4.87 13.57
C GLU A 88 -3.81 -4.90 13.20
N VAL A 89 -3.30 -3.92 12.46
CA VAL A 89 -1.88 -3.84 12.08
C VAL A 89 -0.99 -3.44 13.26
N GLY A 90 -1.50 -2.68 14.24
CA GLY A 90 -0.70 -2.10 15.32
C GLY A 90 0.03 -0.81 14.93
N ARG A 91 1.16 -0.51 15.59
CA ARG A 91 1.95 0.71 15.30
C ARG A 91 3.11 0.43 14.35
N LEU A 92 3.32 1.37 13.42
CA LEU A 92 4.40 1.34 12.44
C LEU A 92 5.54 2.28 12.87
N ARG A 93 6.78 1.86 12.63
CA ARG A 93 7.99 2.68 12.76
C ARG A 93 8.78 2.66 11.46
N VAL A 94 9.23 3.82 11.00
CA VAL A 94 10.18 3.97 9.90
C VAL A 94 11.59 3.76 10.45
N THR A 95 12.24 2.68 10.05
CA THR A 95 13.57 2.31 10.58
C THR A 95 14.71 2.84 9.73
N LYS A 96 14.48 3.06 8.43
CA LYS A 96 15.53 3.54 7.53
C LYS A 96 14.98 4.17 6.25
N LEU A 97 15.66 5.21 5.78
CA LEU A 97 15.55 5.74 4.42
C LEU A 97 16.85 5.43 3.66
N GLU A 98 16.75 4.76 2.52
CA GLU A 98 17.90 4.40 1.69
C GLU A 98 17.79 5.07 0.31
N ASN A 99 18.88 5.66 -0.17
CA ASN A 99 18.96 6.12 -1.56
C ASN A 99 19.41 4.93 -2.44
N LYS A 100 18.59 4.57 -3.44
CA LYS A 100 18.83 3.45 -4.35
C LYS A 100 19.26 3.87 -5.75
N GLY A 101 19.47 5.17 -5.99
CA GLY A 101 19.87 5.73 -7.28
C GLY A 101 19.13 7.03 -7.59
N LYS A 102 19.26 7.53 -8.82
CA LYS A 102 18.52 8.73 -9.27
C LYS A 102 17.01 8.45 -9.18
N GLY A 103 16.27 9.29 -8.44
CA GLY A 103 14.83 9.11 -8.20
C GLY A 103 14.44 8.02 -7.20
N ASN A 104 15.14 6.89 -7.08
CA ASN A 104 14.63 5.77 -6.27
C ASN A 104 15.02 5.88 -4.78
N LYS A 105 14.02 5.89 -3.90
CA LYS A 105 14.13 5.99 -2.44
C LYS A 105 13.42 4.81 -1.79
N ARG A 106 14.11 4.08 -0.93
CA ARG A 106 13.55 2.95 -0.17
C ARG A 106 13.26 3.35 1.26
N VAL A 107 12.05 3.08 1.71
CA VAL A 107 11.63 3.18 3.11
C VAL A 107 11.61 1.78 3.70
N ARG A 108 12.24 1.59 4.86
CA ARG A 108 12.12 0.38 5.68
C ARG A 108 11.24 0.68 6.87
N VAL A 109 10.34 -0.24 7.15
CA VAL A 109 9.36 -0.11 8.22
C VAL A 109 9.30 -1.37 9.07
N GLU A 110 8.90 -1.21 10.32
CA GLU A 110 8.64 -2.28 11.26
C GLU A 110 7.31 -2.05 11.98
N ILE A 111 6.60 -3.15 12.25
CA ILE A 111 5.48 -3.15 13.19
C ILE A 111 6.03 -3.51 14.56
N ILE A 112 5.78 -2.64 15.54
CA ILE A 112 6.44 -2.67 16.86
C ILE A 112 5.57 -3.22 17.99
N ASP A 113 4.27 -3.42 17.79
CA ASP A 113 3.35 -3.96 18.82
C ASP A 113 2.34 -4.97 18.25
N ALA A 114 2.78 -5.79 17.29
CA ALA A 114 1.99 -6.90 16.77
C ALA A 114 2.00 -8.10 17.72
#